data_AF-A0A0F8M3F4-F1
#
_entry.id   AF-A0A0F8M3F4-F1
#
_cell.length_a   1.000
_cell.length_b   1.000
_cell.length_c   1.000
_cell.angle_alpha   90.00
_cell.angle_beta   90.00
_cell.angle_gamma   90.00
#
_symmetry.space_group_name_H-M   'P 1'
#
loop_
_entity.id
_entity.type
_entity.pdbx_description
1 polymer ?
#
loop_
_entity_poly.entity_id
_entity_poly.type
_entity_poly.pdbx_seq_one_letter_code
_entity_poly.pdbx_strand_id
1 'polypeptide(L)'
;MNTGMGLIWIAGASGLLAFFTSLLYFLKQDKKFMILSQKLEFAAGAGIIIAISLLVYHLVGVDTEYGYVFQHSSADLALKYRFSALWAGQEGSFLVWTGFIFIMIAATRFTRAGKVLGETELFALMKSVSLFVASAFLLLLVLKNPFSMYYLTWAGVPEVTNWNLFAEPFVASYGQGMNPLLRNFWMAIHPPLLFLGYAAFTLPFAAAISGLILRDSRWQEFATGWMRVSWFFLTMGIGSGAFWAYEVLGWGAWYWTWDPVETSSLIPWLTATAYLHAKLRFRNNEYGFMLPMLALVSFILVIFSTFVTRSGLWVSVHSWQDFTAEGMVIALFLIIIAGSSTILLVRKYFSED
;
A
#
# COMPACT_ATOMS: atom_id res chain seq x y z
N MET A 1 -12.15 -4.50 25.53
CA MET A 1 -12.09 -3.37 24.59
C MET A 1 -11.08 -3.73 23.52
N ASN A 2 -11.50 -3.72 22.25
CA ASN A 2 -10.65 -4.06 21.11
C ASN A 2 -9.66 -2.93 20.82
N THR A 3 -8.45 -3.06 21.35
CA THR A 3 -7.39 -2.04 21.26
C THR A 3 -6.85 -1.91 19.84
N GLY A 4 -6.70 -3.03 19.11
CA GLY A 4 -6.26 -3.02 17.72
C GLY A 4 -7.22 -2.26 16.80
N MET A 5 -8.53 -2.48 16.96
CA MET A 5 -9.55 -1.74 16.21
C MET A 5 -9.49 -0.24 16.48
N GLY A 6 -9.41 0.15 17.76
CA GLY A 6 -9.26 1.55 18.15
C GLY A 6 -8.00 2.21 17.57
N LEU A 7 -6.88 1.49 17.53
CA LEU A 7 -5.63 1.98 16.94
C LEU A 7 -5.76 2.26 15.44
N ILE A 8 -6.43 1.38 14.68
CA ILE A 8 -6.70 1.59 13.26
C ILE A 8 -7.55 2.84 13.03
N TRP A 9 -8.58 3.07 13.85
CA TRP A 9 -9.43 4.26 13.74
C TRP A 9 -8.66 5.54 14.08
N ILE A 10 -7.86 5.53 15.15
CA ILE A 10 -7.02 6.67 15.53
C ILE A 10 -5.98 6.96 14.45
N ALA A 11 -5.35 5.93 13.89
CA ALA A 11 -4.41 6.09 12.79
C ALA A 11 -5.10 6.64 11.53
N GLY A 12 -6.32 6.17 11.23
CA GLY A 12 -7.14 6.65 10.13
C GLY A 12 -7.49 8.14 10.27
N ALA A 13 -8.02 8.54 11.43
CA ALA A 13 -8.32 9.93 11.73
C ALA A 13 -7.05 10.81 11.69
N SER A 14 -5.95 10.36 12.29
CA SER A 14 -4.67 11.08 12.32
C SER A 14 -4.10 11.25 10.91
N GLY A 15 -4.14 10.21 10.07
CA GLY A 15 -3.64 10.28 8.70
C GLY A 15 -4.48 11.20 7.81
N LEU A 16 -5.81 11.18 7.95
CA LEU A 16 -6.70 12.09 7.23
C LEU A 16 -6.47 13.55 7.65
N LEU A 17 -6.35 13.81 8.95
CA LEU A 17 -6.01 15.14 9.45
C LEU A 17 -4.59 15.57 9.03
N ALA A 18 -3.62 14.64 8.98
CA ALA A 18 -2.27 14.92 8.48
C ALA A 18 -2.29 15.37 7.02
N PHE A 19 -3.11 14.71 6.18
CA PHE A 19 -3.32 15.11 4.78
C PHE A 19 -3.89 16.53 4.68
N PHE A 20 -5.02 16.81 5.34
CA PHE A 20 -5.67 18.13 5.25
C PHE A 20 -4.79 19.24 5.79
N THR A 21 -4.08 19.01 6.91
CA THR A 21 -3.15 19.99 7.47
C THR A 21 -1.91 20.18 6.58
N SER A 22 -1.42 19.13 5.91
CA SER A 22 -0.36 19.26 4.91
C SER A 22 -0.81 20.09 3.71
N LEU A 23 -2.06 19.91 3.27
CA LEU A 23 -2.64 20.68 2.18
C LEU A 23 -2.83 22.15 2.58
N LEU A 24 -3.31 22.42 3.80
CA LEU A 24 -3.41 23.78 4.34
C LEU A 24 -2.04 24.45 4.46
N TYR A 25 -1.00 23.71 4.84
CA TYR A 25 0.36 24.24 4.82
C TYR A 25 0.78 24.65 3.41
N PHE A 26 0.55 23.81 2.41
CA PHE A 26 0.83 24.16 1.01
C PHE A 26 0.08 25.42 0.53
N LEU A 27 -1.20 25.57 0.90
CA LEU A 27 -2.02 26.71 0.48
C LEU A 27 -1.73 28.01 1.23
N LYS A 28 -1.38 27.93 2.52
CA LYS A 28 -1.25 29.11 3.40
C LYS A 28 0.18 29.46 3.76
N GLN A 29 1.13 28.54 3.55
CA GLN A 29 2.55 28.67 3.93
C GLN A 29 2.78 28.96 5.43
N ASP A 30 1.81 28.69 6.30
CA ASP A 30 1.94 28.84 7.75
C ASP A 30 2.59 27.59 8.37
N LYS A 31 3.75 27.79 9.00
CA LYS A 31 4.55 26.75 9.67
C LYS A 31 3.77 25.98 10.75
N LYS A 32 2.72 26.56 11.33
CA LYS A 32 1.85 25.86 12.30
C LYS A 32 1.21 24.62 11.69
N PHE A 33 0.70 24.73 10.46
CA PHE A 33 0.10 23.59 9.75
C PHE A 33 1.14 22.55 9.37
N MET A 34 2.37 22.98 9.02
CA MET A 34 3.47 22.06 8.76
C MET A 34 3.80 21.21 10.00
N ILE A 35 3.95 21.85 11.16
CA ILE A 35 4.29 21.14 12.41
C ILE A 35 3.16 20.20 12.82
N LEU A 36 1.91 20.65 12.72
CA LEU A 36 0.74 19.81 13.04
C LEU A 36 0.64 18.59 12.13
N SER A 37 0.80 18.78 10.81
CA SER A 37 0.80 17.69 9.83
C SER A 37 1.89 16.66 10.13
N GLN A 38 3.10 17.11 10.46
CA GLN A 38 4.20 16.21 10.82
C GLN A 38 3.88 15.38 12.07
N LYS A 39 3.32 16.00 13.12
CA LYS A 39 2.94 15.28 14.35
C LYS A 39 1.87 14.23 14.07
N LEU A 40 0.86 14.57 13.27
CA LEU A 40 -0.23 13.67 12.91
C LEU A 40 0.25 12.53 12.00
N GLU A 41 1.16 12.81 11.06
CA GLU A 41 1.82 11.79 10.24
C GLU A 41 2.58 10.78 11.11
N PHE A 42 3.38 11.26 12.07
CA PHE A 42 4.10 10.38 13.00
C PHE A 42 3.14 9.59 13.90
N ALA A 43 2.05 10.21 14.38
CA ALA A 43 1.05 9.52 15.17
C ALA A 43 0.36 8.40 14.37
N ALA A 44 -0.03 8.67 13.12
CA ALA A 44 -0.62 7.67 12.23
C ALA A 44 0.37 6.54 11.92
N GLY A 45 1.60 6.87 11.54
CA GLY A 45 2.65 5.88 11.27
C GLY A 45 2.97 5.01 12.47
N ALA A 46 3.16 5.61 13.66
CA ALA A 46 3.39 4.87 14.89
C ALA A 46 2.20 3.98 15.25
N GLY A 47 0.97 4.47 15.11
CA GLY A 47 -0.26 3.70 15.31
C GLY A 47 -0.31 2.45 14.42
N ILE A 48 0.07 2.58 13.15
CA ILE A 48 0.14 1.44 12.21
C ILE A 48 1.24 0.45 12.57
N ILE A 49 2.43 0.91 12.98
CA ILE A 49 3.51 -0.01 13.42
C ILE A 49 3.12 -0.77 14.70
N ILE A 50 2.44 -0.09 15.64
CA ILE A 50 1.91 -0.74 16.84
C ILE A 50 0.83 -1.75 16.45
N ALA A 51 -0.08 -1.40 15.53
CA ALA A 51 -1.09 -2.31 15.02
C ALA A 51 -0.47 -3.55 14.34
N ILE A 52 0.57 -3.38 13.52
CA ILE A 52 1.31 -4.52 12.93
C ILE A 52 1.86 -5.42 14.03
N SER A 53 2.49 -4.84 15.05
CA SER A 53 3.11 -5.57 16.15
C SER A 53 2.06 -6.35 16.97
N LEU A 54 0.91 -5.73 17.24
CA LEU A 54 -0.22 -6.38 17.92
C LEU A 54 -0.81 -7.52 17.08
N LEU A 55 -1.00 -7.32 15.77
CA LEU A 55 -1.52 -8.38 14.92
C LEU A 55 -0.56 -9.57 14.85
N VAL A 56 0.75 -9.32 14.79
CA VAL A 56 1.76 -10.38 14.87
C VAL A 56 1.68 -11.13 16.21
N TYR A 57 1.53 -10.41 17.32
CA TYR A 57 1.35 -11.02 18.64
C TYR A 57 0.15 -11.98 18.65
N HIS A 58 -1.01 -11.53 18.17
CA HIS A 58 -2.22 -12.35 18.13
C HIS A 58 -2.12 -13.51 17.13
N LEU A 59 -1.46 -13.33 15.99
CA LEU A 59 -1.24 -14.40 15.01
C LEU A 59 -0.33 -15.50 15.55
N VAL A 60 0.74 -15.14 16.27
CA VAL A 60 1.66 -16.08 16.89
C VAL A 60 0.99 -16.83 18.06
N GLY A 61 0.23 -16.09 18.88
CA GLY A 61 -0.56 -16.60 20.00
C GLY A 61 -1.78 -17.44 19.57
N VAL A 62 -2.23 -17.28 18.33
CA VAL A 62 -3.44 -17.92 17.78
C VAL A 62 -4.70 -17.50 18.54
N ASP A 63 -4.85 -16.19 18.77
CA ASP A 63 -6.03 -15.62 19.42
C ASP A 63 -7.23 -15.60 18.46
N THR A 64 -8.05 -16.64 18.52
CA THR A 64 -9.19 -16.88 17.62
C THR A 64 -10.38 -15.94 17.82
N GLU A 65 -10.30 -15.00 18.77
CA GLU A 65 -11.28 -13.92 18.94
C GLU A 65 -11.29 -12.97 17.73
N TYR A 66 -10.15 -12.81 17.04
CA TYR A 66 -10.03 -12.00 15.83
C TYR A 66 -10.29 -12.85 14.59
N GLY A 67 -11.20 -12.38 13.74
CA GLY A 67 -11.58 -13.09 12.51
C GLY A 67 -10.40 -13.37 11.59
N TYR A 68 -9.49 -12.42 11.46
CA TYR A 68 -8.27 -12.59 10.65
C TYR A 68 -7.36 -13.69 11.18
N VAL A 69 -7.18 -13.76 12.51
CA VAL A 69 -6.33 -14.77 13.16
C VAL A 69 -6.96 -16.15 13.03
N PHE A 70 -8.27 -16.25 13.27
CA PHE A 70 -9.03 -17.49 13.09
C PHE A 70 -8.91 -18.05 11.67
N GLN A 71 -8.95 -17.20 10.63
CA GLN A 71 -8.90 -17.63 9.23
C GLN A 71 -7.50 -17.96 8.72
N HIS A 72 -6.44 -17.47 9.36
CA HIS A 72 -5.08 -17.54 8.81
C HIS A 72 -4.02 -18.14 9.73
N SER A 73 -4.31 -18.36 11.01
CA SER A 73 -3.37 -18.96 11.97
C SER A 73 -3.99 -20.13 12.70
N SER A 74 -3.14 -21.06 13.15
CA SER A 74 -3.54 -22.25 13.88
C SER A 74 -2.36 -22.82 14.70
N ALA A 75 -2.67 -23.57 15.77
CA ALA A 75 -1.68 -24.06 16.72
C ALA A 75 -0.75 -25.17 16.16
N ASP A 76 -1.13 -25.77 15.04
CA ASP A 76 -0.38 -26.77 14.29
C ASP A 76 0.62 -26.15 13.29
N LEU A 77 0.47 -24.87 12.95
CA LEU A 77 1.40 -24.19 12.04
C LEU A 77 2.73 -23.88 12.73
N ALA A 78 3.82 -24.09 12.00
CA ALA A 78 5.14 -23.64 12.41
C ALA A 78 5.18 -22.11 12.58
N LEU A 79 5.96 -21.62 13.54
CA LEU A 79 6.00 -20.21 13.93
C LEU A 79 6.24 -19.25 12.75
N LYS A 80 7.10 -19.63 11.80
CA LYS A 80 7.38 -18.86 10.59
C LYS A 80 6.12 -18.60 9.74
N TYR A 81 5.20 -19.57 9.67
CA TYR A 81 3.96 -19.44 8.91
C TYR A 81 2.90 -18.65 9.68
N ARG A 82 2.91 -18.70 11.02
CA ARG A 82 2.08 -17.80 11.84
C ARG A 82 2.51 -16.35 11.68
N PHE A 83 3.82 -16.10 11.59
CA PHE A 83 4.34 -14.77 11.30
C PHE A 83 3.97 -14.32 9.88
N SER A 84 4.21 -15.16 8.86
CA SER A 84 3.88 -14.81 7.48
C SER A 84 2.37 -14.72 7.21
N ALA A 85 1.53 -15.20 8.12
CA ALA A 85 0.09 -14.99 8.07
C ALA A 85 -0.29 -13.50 8.12
N LEU A 86 0.61 -12.63 8.60
CA LEU A 86 0.44 -11.18 8.60
C LEU A 86 0.09 -10.61 7.22
N TRP A 87 0.54 -11.25 6.14
CA TRP A 87 0.25 -10.81 4.77
C TRP A 87 -0.42 -11.90 3.92
N ALA A 88 -0.94 -12.95 4.55
CA ALA A 88 -1.66 -14.01 3.83
C ALA A 88 -3.05 -13.53 3.38
N GLY A 89 -3.76 -12.82 4.26
CA GLY A 89 -5.05 -12.20 3.97
C GLY A 89 -4.95 -10.74 3.51
N GLN A 90 -6.08 -10.19 3.07
CA GLN A 90 -6.17 -8.85 2.48
C GLN A 90 -5.99 -7.74 3.53
N GLU A 91 -6.61 -7.89 4.69
CA GLU A 91 -6.58 -6.93 5.82
C GLU A 91 -5.13 -6.71 6.28
N GLY A 92 -4.42 -7.80 6.54
CA GLY A 92 -3.02 -7.76 6.95
C GLY A 92 -2.08 -7.26 5.84
N SER A 93 -2.34 -7.62 4.58
CA SER A 93 -1.59 -7.08 3.43
C SER A 93 -1.71 -5.56 3.32
N PHE A 94 -2.93 -5.01 3.46
CA PHE A 94 -3.14 -3.56 3.49
C PHE A 94 -2.46 -2.91 4.69
N LEU A 95 -2.42 -3.60 5.84
CA LEU A 95 -1.76 -3.09 7.03
C LEU A 95 -0.24 -2.95 6.82
N VAL A 96 0.39 -4.00 6.29
CA VAL A 96 1.83 -4.01 5.95
C VAL A 96 2.15 -2.94 4.92
N TRP A 97 1.36 -2.84 3.85
CA TRP A 97 1.57 -1.83 2.81
C TRP A 97 1.44 -0.41 3.37
N THR A 98 0.40 -0.14 4.16
CA THR A 98 0.22 1.17 4.83
C THR A 98 1.43 1.50 5.71
N GLY A 99 1.93 0.53 6.47
CA GLY A 99 3.14 0.67 7.28
C GLY A 99 4.35 1.07 6.44
N PHE A 100 4.58 0.41 5.31
CA PHE A 100 5.66 0.77 4.39
C PHE A 100 5.50 2.17 3.80
N ILE A 101 4.28 2.60 3.44
CA ILE A 101 4.05 3.97 2.97
C ILE A 101 4.49 4.99 4.04
N PHE A 102 4.06 4.82 5.29
CA PHE A 102 4.46 5.73 6.37
C PHE A 102 5.96 5.71 6.68
N ILE A 103 6.58 4.52 6.69
CA ILE A 103 8.04 4.39 6.84
C ILE A 103 8.76 5.16 5.74
N MET A 104 8.29 5.05 4.49
CA MET A 104 8.93 5.72 3.35
C MET A 104 8.73 7.22 3.37
N ILE A 105 7.53 7.71 3.69
CA ILE A 105 7.27 9.14 3.90
C ILE A 105 8.19 9.68 5.00
N ALA A 106 8.33 8.97 6.13
CA ALA A 106 9.23 9.37 7.19
C ALA A 106 10.70 9.35 6.76
N ALA A 107 11.10 8.33 6.00
CA ALA A 107 12.46 8.18 5.48
C ALA A 107 12.87 9.32 4.54
N THR A 108 11.92 9.95 3.81
CA THR A 108 12.21 11.08 2.93
C THR A 108 13.00 12.18 3.63
N ARG A 109 12.72 12.46 4.91
CA ARG A 109 13.38 13.50 5.73
C ARG A 109 14.88 13.25 5.93
N PHE A 110 15.30 11.99 5.88
CA PHE A 110 16.70 11.61 6.08
C PHE A 110 17.48 11.50 4.76
N THR A 111 16.79 11.42 3.62
CA THR A 111 17.42 11.41 2.30
C THR A 111 18.06 12.75 1.96
N ARG A 112 19.14 12.74 1.15
CA ARG A 112 19.78 13.96 0.65
C ARG A 112 18.78 14.87 -0.08
N ALA A 113 17.97 14.29 -0.96
CA ALA A 113 16.96 15.02 -1.71
C ALA A 113 15.90 15.66 -0.79
N GLY A 114 15.42 14.92 0.22
CA GLY A 114 14.47 15.47 1.19
C GLY A 114 15.06 16.56 2.08
N LYS A 115 16.34 16.49 2.45
CA LYS A 115 17.01 17.59 3.18
C LYS A 115 17.12 18.86 2.35
N VAL A 116 17.41 18.74 1.06
CA VAL A 116 17.50 19.90 0.15
C VAL A 116 16.12 20.50 -0.13
N LEU A 117 15.09 19.65 -0.27
CA LEU A 117 13.74 20.09 -0.65
C LEU A 117 12.86 20.42 0.55
N GLY A 118 13.27 20.12 1.79
CA GLY A 118 12.40 20.03 2.97
C GLY A 118 11.52 21.25 3.26
N GLU A 119 11.99 22.46 2.93
CA GLU A 119 11.27 23.72 3.15
C GLU A 119 10.67 24.32 1.86
N THR A 120 10.69 23.57 0.75
CA THR A 120 10.14 24.03 -0.53
C THR A 120 8.65 23.70 -0.66
N GLU A 121 7.94 24.53 -1.42
CA GLU A 121 6.53 24.26 -1.79
C GLU A 121 6.38 22.92 -2.51
N LEU A 122 7.38 22.54 -3.31
CA LEU A 122 7.44 21.24 -3.99
C LEU A 122 7.34 20.08 -3.00
N PHE A 123 8.13 20.13 -1.93
CA PHE A 123 8.13 19.08 -0.91
C PHE A 123 6.86 19.10 -0.06
N ALA A 124 6.30 20.28 0.20
CA ALA A 124 5.03 20.43 0.90
C ALA A 124 3.88 19.74 0.11
N LEU A 125 3.77 20.02 -1.18
CA LEU A 125 2.77 19.40 -2.04
C LEU A 125 3.01 17.90 -2.21
N MET A 126 4.28 17.48 -2.38
CA MET A 126 4.63 16.07 -2.49
C MET A 126 4.26 15.27 -1.23
N LYS A 127 4.48 15.82 -0.03
CA LYS A 127 4.00 15.20 1.21
C LYS A 127 2.49 15.15 1.27
N SER A 128 1.80 16.22 0.87
CA SER A 128 0.33 16.24 0.84
C SER A 128 -0.23 15.15 -0.07
N VAL A 129 0.30 14.99 -1.29
CA VAL A 129 -0.13 13.93 -2.23
C VAL A 129 0.21 12.53 -1.68
N SER A 130 1.38 12.36 -1.05
CA SER A 130 1.74 11.08 -0.41
C SER A 130 0.79 10.72 0.74
N LEU A 131 0.40 11.71 1.55
CA LEU A 131 -0.56 11.54 2.65
C LEU A 131 -1.99 11.32 2.15
N PHE A 132 -2.37 11.86 1.00
CA PHE A 132 -3.63 11.55 0.32
C PHE A 132 -3.68 10.07 -0.09
N VAL A 133 -2.60 9.55 -0.66
CA VAL A 133 -2.49 8.12 -0.98
C VAL A 133 -2.56 7.30 0.32
N ALA A 134 -1.79 7.67 1.35
CA ALA A 134 -1.79 6.96 2.63
C ALA A 134 -3.18 6.96 3.30
N SER A 135 -3.95 8.05 3.21
CA SER A 135 -5.29 8.14 3.79
C SER A 135 -6.31 7.23 3.07
N ALA A 136 -6.15 7.01 1.76
CA ALA A 136 -6.98 6.02 1.04
C ALA A 136 -6.74 4.59 1.55
N PHE A 137 -5.47 4.20 1.80
CA PHE A 137 -5.15 2.91 2.40
C PHE A 137 -5.61 2.79 3.86
N LEU A 138 -5.51 3.86 4.64
CA LEU A 138 -6.07 3.91 5.99
C LEU A 138 -7.59 3.76 5.99
N LEU A 139 -8.30 4.36 5.03
CA LEU A 139 -9.74 4.17 4.86
C LEU A 139 -10.07 2.70 4.55
N LEU A 140 -9.30 2.05 3.67
CA LEU A 140 -9.44 0.62 3.42
C LEU A 140 -9.25 -0.22 4.69
N LEU A 141 -8.30 0.14 5.55
CA LEU A 141 -8.10 -0.55 6.84
C LEU A 141 -9.24 -0.32 7.83
N VAL A 142 -9.88 0.86 7.82
CA VAL A 142 -11.07 1.10 8.64
C VAL A 142 -12.22 0.22 8.17
N LEU A 143 -12.39 0.03 6.85
CA LEU A 143 -13.43 -0.83 6.27
C LEU A 143 -13.13 -2.33 6.45
N LYS A 144 -11.88 -2.73 6.24
CA LYS A 144 -11.34 -4.09 6.35
C LYS A 144 -10.31 -4.17 7.47
N ASN A 145 -10.81 -4.09 8.69
CA ASN A 145 -9.94 -4.08 9.86
C ASN A 145 -9.47 -5.50 10.20
N PRO A 146 -8.15 -5.74 10.30
CA PRO A 146 -7.63 -7.06 10.68
C PRO A 146 -7.99 -7.46 12.12
N PHE A 147 -8.41 -6.50 12.94
CA PHE A 147 -8.89 -6.74 14.31
C PHE A 147 -10.41 -6.85 14.41
N SER A 148 -11.10 -7.06 13.28
CA SER A 148 -12.52 -7.43 13.33
C SER A 148 -12.68 -8.71 14.18
N MET A 149 -13.65 -8.69 15.09
CA MET A 149 -13.80 -9.72 16.11
C MET A 149 -15.11 -10.49 15.94
N TYR A 150 -15.10 -11.77 16.27
CA TYR A 150 -16.32 -12.54 16.40
C TYR A 150 -17.04 -12.16 17.69
N TYR A 151 -18.35 -12.00 17.62
CA TYR A 151 -19.20 -11.79 18.78
C TYR A 151 -20.52 -12.54 18.60
N LEU A 152 -21.17 -12.87 19.72
CA LEU A 152 -22.49 -13.47 19.70
C LEU A 152 -23.55 -12.37 19.60
N THR A 153 -24.39 -12.46 18.57
CA THR A 153 -25.60 -11.64 18.48
C THR A 153 -26.60 -12.03 19.57
N TRP A 154 -27.60 -11.18 19.79
CA TRP A 154 -28.70 -11.47 20.72
C TRP A 154 -29.46 -12.78 20.40
N ALA A 155 -29.41 -13.20 19.13
CA ALA A 155 -30.00 -14.45 18.64
C ALA A 155 -29.08 -15.68 18.84
N GLY A 156 -27.90 -15.50 19.44
CA GLY A 156 -26.92 -16.57 19.65
C GLY A 156 -26.14 -16.97 18.39
N VAL A 157 -26.22 -16.18 17.31
CA VAL A 157 -25.49 -16.42 16.07
C VAL A 157 -24.15 -15.67 16.11
N PRO A 158 -23.00 -16.34 15.86
CA PRO A 158 -21.72 -15.66 15.74
C PRO A 158 -21.66 -14.79 14.49
N GLU A 159 -21.35 -13.51 14.66
CA GLU A 159 -21.13 -12.55 13.58
C GLU A 159 -19.79 -11.82 13.78
N VAL A 160 -19.28 -11.22 12.70
CA VAL A 160 -18.05 -10.41 12.74
C VAL A 160 -18.43 -8.94 12.86
N THR A 161 -17.83 -8.24 13.82
CA THR A 161 -17.98 -6.79 13.95
C THR A 161 -16.69 -6.05 13.66
N ASN A 162 -16.82 -4.94 12.92
CA ASN A 162 -15.78 -3.95 12.70
C ASN A 162 -16.17 -2.56 13.23
N TRP A 163 -17.26 -2.46 14.01
CA TRP A 163 -17.81 -1.17 14.44
C TRP A 163 -18.09 -1.09 15.93
N ASN A 164 -17.81 -2.15 16.69
CA ASN A 164 -18.03 -2.21 18.12
C ASN A 164 -16.75 -2.55 18.88
N LEU A 165 -16.14 -1.53 19.53
CA LEU A 165 -14.94 -1.71 20.36
C LEU A 165 -15.19 -2.51 21.64
N PHE A 166 -16.44 -2.59 22.09
CA PHE A 166 -16.83 -3.18 23.37
C PHE A 166 -17.62 -4.47 23.19
N ALA A 167 -17.63 -5.05 21.98
CA ALA A 167 -18.23 -6.35 21.77
C ALA A 167 -17.55 -7.41 22.66
N GLU A 168 -18.35 -8.33 23.20
CA GLU A 168 -17.84 -9.47 23.93
C GLU A 168 -17.30 -10.50 22.94
N PRO A 169 -16.02 -10.91 23.07
CA PRO A 169 -15.39 -11.81 22.11
C PRO A 169 -16.00 -13.21 22.18
N PHE A 170 -16.34 -13.75 21.02
CA PHE A 170 -16.59 -15.18 20.85
C PHE A 170 -15.28 -15.87 20.46
N VAL A 171 -14.80 -16.76 21.31
CA VAL A 171 -13.52 -17.47 21.13
C VAL A 171 -13.79 -18.85 20.55
N ALA A 172 -13.29 -19.11 19.33
CA ALA A 172 -13.33 -20.44 18.74
C ALA A 172 -12.24 -21.34 19.34
N SER A 173 -12.50 -22.64 19.47
CA SER A 173 -11.56 -23.59 20.09
C SER A 173 -10.33 -23.91 19.22
N TYR A 174 -10.38 -23.65 17.92
CA TYR A 174 -9.27 -23.83 16.99
C TYR A 174 -9.35 -22.79 15.87
N GLY A 175 -8.19 -22.41 15.31
CA GLY A 175 -8.11 -21.62 14.08
C GLY A 175 -8.12 -22.53 12.85
N GLN A 176 -8.65 -22.04 11.72
CA GLN A 176 -8.67 -22.76 10.45
C GLN A 176 -7.27 -22.94 9.86
N GLY A 177 -6.34 -22.06 10.24
CA GLY A 177 -4.99 -22.05 9.72
C GLY A 177 -4.91 -21.52 8.29
N MET A 178 -3.68 -21.27 7.85
CA MET A 178 -3.38 -20.75 6.53
C MET A 178 -3.65 -21.77 5.43
N ASN A 179 -4.10 -21.26 4.27
CA ASN A 179 -4.22 -22.03 3.02
C ASN A 179 -2.94 -22.86 2.77
N PRO A 180 -3.05 -24.18 2.50
CA PRO A 180 -1.90 -25.05 2.26
C PRO A 180 -0.90 -24.54 1.21
N LEU A 181 -1.37 -23.86 0.14
CA LEU A 181 -0.51 -23.30 -0.90
C LEU A 181 0.44 -22.21 -0.39
N LEU A 182 0.05 -21.53 0.68
CA LEU A 182 0.82 -20.45 1.29
C LEU A 182 1.85 -20.96 2.31
N ARG A 183 1.87 -22.25 2.62
CA ARG A 183 2.81 -22.87 3.57
C ARG A 183 4.18 -23.15 2.94
N ASN A 184 4.75 -22.15 2.26
CA ASN A 184 6.02 -22.26 1.54
C ASN A 184 7.01 -21.15 1.99
N PHE A 185 8.31 -21.44 1.91
CA PHE A 185 9.37 -20.50 2.30
C PHE A 185 9.32 -19.19 1.52
N TRP A 186 9.10 -19.26 0.21
CA TRP A 186 9.02 -18.10 -0.66
C TRP A 186 7.82 -17.22 -0.36
N MET A 187 6.69 -17.78 0.11
CA MET A 187 5.54 -16.99 0.58
C MET A 187 5.95 -16.06 1.72
N ALA A 188 6.84 -16.50 2.62
CA ALA A 188 7.30 -15.65 3.72
C ALA A 188 8.19 -14.48 3.26
N ILE A 189 8.66 -14.47 2.01
CA ILE A 189 9.65 -13.52 1.51
C ILE A 189 9.08 -12.62 0.41
N HIS A 190 8.46 -13.19 -0.62
CA HIS A 190 8.11 -12.43 -1.82
C HIS A 190 7.03 -11.34 -1.61
N PRO A 191 5.95 -11.55 -0.83
CA PRO A 191 4.91 -10.53 -0.67
C PRO A 191 5.40 -9.27 0.05
N PRO A 192 6.16 -9.34 1.17
CA PRO A 192 6.77 -8.15 1.76
C PRO A 192 7.64 -7.36 0.78
N LEU A 193 8.40 -8.02 -0.09
CA LEU A 193 9.22 -7.36 -1.10
C LEU A 193 8.36 -6.65 -2.15
N LEU A 194 7.28 -7.29 -2.62
CA LEU A 194 6.31 -6.66 -3.52
C LEU A 194 5.65 -5.44 -2.87
N PHE A 195 5.15 -5.55 -1.64
CA PHE A 195 4.51 -4.43 -0.93
C PHE A 195 5.47 -3.28 -0.68
N LEU A 196 6.75 -3.56 -0.41
CA LEU A 196 7.77 -2.53 -0.26
C LEU A 196 8.00 -1.82 -1.60
N GLY A 197 8.11 -2.56 -2.71
CA GLY A 197 8.19 -1.98 -4.05
C GLY A 197 6.98 -1.10 -4.38
N TYR A 198 5.77 -1.60 -4.12
CA TYR A 198 4.50 -0.91 -4.33
C TYR A 198 4.35 0.34 -3.48
N ALA A 199 4.72 0.29 -2.19
CA ALA A 199 4.71 1.44 -1.30
C ALA A 199 5.65 2.56 -1.80
N ALA A 200 6.81 2.18 -2.33
CA ALA A 200 7.80 3.15 -2.80
C ALA A 200 7.31 3.95 -4.02
N PHE A 201 6.47 3.38 -4.89
CA PHE A 201 5.92 4.09 -6.06
C PHE A 201 5.06 5.30 -5.69
N THR A 202 4.52 5.35 -4.47
CA THR A 202 3.80 6.52 -3.94
C THR A 202 4.65 7.79 -4.02
N LEU A 203 5.97 7.69 -3.78
CA LEU A 203 6.86 8.85 -3.71
C LEU A 203 7.22 9.43 -5.08
N PRO A 204 7.61 8.64 -6.11
CA PRO A 204 7.75 9.14 -7.48
C PRO A 204 6.43 9.70 -8.04
N PHE A 205 5.29 9.07 -7.74
CA PHE A 205 3.98 9.58 -8.14
C PHE A 205 3.71 10.96 -7.54
N ALA A 206 3.84 11.09 -6.22
CA ALA A 206 3.63 12.36 -5.53
C ALA A 206 4.59 13.45 -6.02
N ALA A 207 5.86 13.10 -6.25
CA ALA A 207 6.84 14.03 -6.80
C ALA A 207 6.47 14.49 -8.22
N ALA A 208 6.02 13.58 -9.08
CA ALA A 208 5.59 13.91 -10.43
C ALA A 208 4.36 14.85 -10.43
N ILE A 209 3.33 14.56 -9.63
CA ILE A 209 2.16 15.43 -9.48
C ILE A 209 2.59 16.84 -9.05
N SER A 210 3.39 16.95 -8.00
CA SER A 210 3.86 18.25 -7.49
C SER A 210 4.70 19.01 -8.51
N GLY A 211 5.57 18.30 -9.22
CA GLY A 211 6.42 18.85 -10.27
C GLY A 211 5.66 19.29 -11.53
N LEU A 212 4.52 18.66 -11.83
CA LEU A 212 3.63 19.09 -12.90
C LEU A 212 2.86 20.35 -12.51
N ILE A 213 2.33 20.41 -11.28
CA ILE A 213 1.55 21.55 -10.77
C ILE A 213 2.43 22.79 -10.60
N LEU A 214 3.61 22.65 -9.98
CA LEU A 214 4.51 23.77 -9.68
C LEU A 214 5.51 24.07 -10.80
N ARG A 215 5.50 23.28 -11.88
CA ARG A 215 6.46 23.38 -13.00
C ARG A 215 7.95 23.35 -12.55
N ASP A 216 8.24 22.68 -11.43
CA ASP A 216 9.57 22.67 -10.79
C ASP A 216 10.35 21.38 -11.07
N SER A 217 11.42 21.43 -11.87
CA SER A 217 12.19 20.26 -12.30
C SER A 217 12.92 19.48 -11.20
N ARG A 218 13.05 20.03 -9.98
CA ARG A 218 13.74 19.37 -8.86
C ARG A 218 13.09 18.05 -8.43
N TRP A 219 11.81 17.85 -8.76
CA TRP A 219 11.07 16.61 -8.48
C TRP A 219 11.75 15.37 -9.07
N GLN A 220 12.44 15.52 -10.20
CA GLN A 220 12.97 14.40 -10.98
C GLN A 220 14.08 13.65 -10.25
N GLU A 221 14.99 14.37 -9.61
CA GLU A 221 16.09 13.77 -8.84
C GLU A 221 15.54 13.00 -7.63
N PHE A 222 14.55 13.58 -6.94
CA PHE A 222 13.86 12.92 -5.84
C PHE A 222 13.14 11.65 -6.32
N ALA A 223 12.32 11.76 -7.36
CA ALA A 223 11.56 10.64 -7.92
C ALA A 223 12.47 9.53 -8.42
N THR A 224 13.60 9.85 -9.05
CA THR A 224 14.55 8.85 -9.56
C THR A 224 15.15 7.99 -8.44
N GLY A 225 15.50 8.61 -7.31
CA GLY A 225 16.02 7.87 -6.16
C GLY A 225 15.03 6.83 -5.64
N TRP A 226 13.77 7.23 -5.47
CA TRP A 226 12.71 6.34 -5.01
C TRP A 226 12.23 5.35 -6.08
N MET A 227 12.27 5.72 -7.36
CA MET A 227 11.98 4.78 -8.45
C MET A 227 12.96 3.62 -8.48
N ARG A 228 14.26 3.86 -8.19
CA ARG A 228 15.26 2.78 -8.05
C ARG A 228 14.94 1.86 -6.88
N VAL A 229 14.48 2.41 -5.76
CA VAL A 229 14.03 1.62 -4.60
C VAL A 229 12.84 0.76 -5.01
N SER A 230 11.79 1.34 -5.59
CA SER A 230 10.62 0.59 -6.10
C SER A 230 11.03 -0.53 -7.05
N TRP A 231 11.85 -0.22 -8.04
CA TRP A 231 12.30 -1.16 -9.06
C TRP A 231 13.11 -2.31 -8.46
N PHE A 232 14.02 -2.03 -7.53
CA PHE A 232 14.86 -3.04 -6.88
C PHE A 232 14.00 -4.05 -6.08
N PHE A 233 13.12 -3.55 -5.22
CA PHE A 233 12.27 -4.41 -4.40
C PHE A 233 11.24 -5.17 -5.24
N LEU A 234 10.68 -4.54 -6.27
CA LEU A 234 9.78 -5.21 -7.20
C LEU A 234 10.50 -6.32 -7.99
N THR A 235 11.74 -6.09 -8.41
CA THR A 235 12.57 -7.12 -9.08
C THR A 235 12.79 -8.34 -8.17
N MET A 236 13.15 -8.12 -6.90
CA MET A 236 13.32 -9.21 -5.95
C MET A 236 12.00 -9.92 -5.61
N GLY A 237 10.90 -9.15 -5.46
CA GLY A 237 9.57 -9.69 -5.18
C GLY A 237 9.05 -10.55 -6.33
N ILE A 238 9.14 -10.07 -7.57
CA ILE A 238 8.78 -10.82 -8.78
C ILE A 238 9.68 -12.07 -8.92
N GLY A 239 10.99 -11.91 -8.75
CA GLY A 239 11.94 -13.03 -8.87
C GLY A 239 11.68 -14.14 -7.84
N SER A 240 11.49 -13.78 -6.57
CA SER A 240 11.16 -14.75 -5.50
C SER A 240 9.74 -15.31 -5.62
N GLY A 241 8.78 -14.54 -6.12
CA GLY A 241 7.44 -15.02 -6.45
C GLY A 241 7.45 -16.07 -7.58
N ALA A 242 8.32 -15.90 -8.57
CA ALA A 242 8.49 -16.89 -9.63
C ALA A 242 9.02 -18.24 -9.11
N PHE A 243 9.92 -18.22 -8.12
CA PHE A 243 10.36 -19.46 -7.45
C PHE A 243 9.24 -20.11 -6.62
N TRP A 244 8.42 -19.30 -5.94
CA TRP A 244 7.23 -19.81 -5.25
C TRP A 244 6.27 -20.53 -6.20
N ALA A 245 5.92 -19.89 -7.32
CA ALA A 245 5.00 -20.44 -8.31
C ALA A 245 5.54 -21.76 -8.88
N TYR A 246 6.84 -21.80 -9.19
CA TYR A 246 7.50 -23.01 -9.67
C TYR A 246 7.42 -24.17 -8.67
N GLU A 247 7.63 -23.92 -7.38
CA GLU A 247 7.58 -24.96 -6.34
C GLU A 247 6.16 -25.43 -6.02
N VAL A 248 5.20 -24.52 -5.99
CA VAL A 248 3.84 -24.79 -5.48
C VAL A 248 2.87 -25.21 -6.59
N LEU A 249 3.01 -24.65 -7.79
CA LEU A 249 2.09 -24.89 -8.91
C LEU A 249 2.63 -25.94 -9.91
N GLY A 250 3.88 -26.40 -9.75
CA GLY A 250 4.50 -27.48 -10.52
C GLY A 250 5.17 -27.07 -11.83
N TRP A 251 5.86 -28.04 -12.47
CA TRP A 251 6.57 -27.84 -13.74
C TRP A 251 5.59 -27.44 -14.86
N GLY A 252 5.71 -26.21 -15.34
CA GLY A 252 4.80 -25.58 -16.32
C GLY A 252 4.21 -24.26 -15.82
N ALA A 253 4.14 -24.08 -14.49
CA ALA A 253 3.77 -22.84 -13.82
C ALA A 253 5.00 -22.01 -13.39
N TRP A 254 6.06 -22.03 -14.22
CA TRP A 254 6.89 -20.82 -14.35
C TRP A 254 5.94 -19.66 -14.67
N TYR A 255 6.30 -18.42 -14.31
CA TYR A 255 5.57 -17.13 -14.35
C TYR A 255 4.61 -16.86 -15.56
N TRP A 256 4.53 -17.77 -16.53
CA TRP A 256 3.92 -17.72 -17.85
C TRP A 256 2.78 -18.73 -18.02
N THR A 257 2.10 -19.10 -16.93
CA THR A 257 0.68 -19.50 -17.04
C THR A 257 -0.24 -18.31 -17.36
N TRP A 258 0.33 -17.09 -17.50
CA TRP A 258 -0.40 -15.86 -17.78
C TRP A 258 -1.46 -15.56 -16.72
N ASP A 259 -1.15 -15.89 -15.46
CA ASP A 259 -2.03 -15.54 -14.34
C ASP A 259 -2.21 -14.01 -14.29
N PRO A 260 -3.44 -13.50 -14.17
CA PRO A 260 -3.70 -12.07 -14.16
C PRO A 260 -2.95 -11.32 -13.06
N VAL A 261 -2.75 -11.95 -11.89
CA VAL A 261 -2.04 -11.33 -10.78
C VAL A 261 -0.55 -11.23 -11.07
N GLU A 262 0.09 -12.30 -11.52
CA GLU A 262 1.50 -12.29 -11.92
C GLU A 262 1.76 -11.28 -13.04
N THR A 263 0.93 -11.30 -14.08
CA THR A 263 1.03 -10.37 -15.21
C THR A 263 0.84 -8.92 -14.75
N SER A 264 -0.15 -8.64 -13.90
CA SER A 264 -0.42 -7.28 -13.43
C SER A 264 0.74 -6.69 -12.61
N SER A 265 1.51 -7.52 -11.89
CA SER A 265 2.67 -7.08 -11.12
C SER A 265 3.89 -6.75 -11.98
N LEU A 266 3.99 -7.34 -13.19
CA LEU A 266 5.07 -7.09 -14.14
C LEU A 266 4.95 -5.72 -14.84
N ILE A 267 3.73 -5.24 -15.08
CA ILE A 267 3.51 -3.99 -15.85
C ILE A 267 4.07 -2.75 -15.12
N PRO A 268 3.89 -2.56 -13.79
CA PRO A 268 4.59 -1.53 -13.04
C PRO A 268 6.11 -1.64 -13.12
N TRP A 269 6.65 -2.86 -13.15
CA TRP A 269 8.09 -3.08 -13.29
C TRP A 269 8.62 -2.63 -14.65
N LEU A 270 7.89 -2.91 -15.73
CA LEU A 270 8.23 -2.49 -17.09
C LEU A 270 8.20 -0.96 -17.22
N THR A 271 7.17 -0.32 -16.67
CA THR A 271 7.04 1.15 -16.72
C THR A 271 8.05 1.87 -15.83
N ALA A 272 8.42 1.30 -14.68
CA ALA A 272 9.55 1.76 -13.86
C ALA A 272 10.89 1.60 -14.58
N THR A 273 11.09 0.48 -15.26
CA THR A 273 12.29 0.24 -16.09
C THR A 273 12.38 1.28 -17.19
N ALA A 274 11.28 1.54 -17.91
CA ALA A 274 11.21 2.57 -18.93
C ALA A 274 11.48 3.97 -18.35
N TYR A 275 10.97 4.29 -17.15
CA TYR A 275 11.26 5.55 -16.46
C TYR A 275 12.77 5.73 -16.22
N LEU A 276 13.44 4.69 -15.70
CA LEU A 276 14.87 4.75 -15.39
C LEU A 276 15.70 4.94 -16.65
N HIS A 277 15.32 4.31 -17.78
CA HIS A 277 15.96 4.53 -19.08
C HIS A 277 15.68 5.93 -19.62
N ALA A 278 14.44 6.41 -19.54
CA ALA A 278 14.07 7.76 -19.98
C ALA A 278 14.85 8.83 -19.21
N LYS A 279 15.04 8.66 -17.89
CA LYS A 279 15.82 9.60 -17.07
C LYS A 279 17.28 9.72 -17.52
N LEU A 280 17.89 8.66 -18.04
CA LEU A 280 19.26 8.71 -18.57
C LEU A 280 19.37 9.63 -19.79
N ARG A 281 18.34 9.61 -20.67
CA ARG A 281 18.29 10.44 -21.89
C ARG A 281 17.68 11.83 -21.66
N PHE A 282 17.05 12.05 -20.51
CA PHE A 282 16.40 13.31 -20.17
C PHE A 282 17.35 14.53 -20.17
N ARG A 283 18.65 14.33 -19.93
CA ARG A 283 19.64 15.44 -19.93
C ARG A 283 19.75 16.16 -21.29
N ASN A 284 19.28 15.55 -22.37
CA ASN A 284 19.23 16.14 -23.70
C ASN A 284 17.88 16.81 -24.03
N ASN A 285 17.00 16.98 -23.04
CA ASN A 285 15.60 17.41 -23.21
C ASN A 285 14.73 16.44 -24.04
N GLU A 286 15.28 15.27 -24.38
CA GLU A 286 14.53 14.14 -24.92
C GLU A 286 13.60 13.60 -23.82
N TYR A 287 12.38 13.20 -24.18
CA TYR A 287 11.42 12.55 -23.26
C TYR A 287 10.82 13.45 -22.15
N GLY A 288 10.73 14.76 -22.39
CA GLY A 288 10.09 15.75 -21.52
C GLY A 288 8.69 15.33 -21.02
N PHE A 289 7.85 14.81 -21.91
CA PHE A 289 6.51 14.29 -21.61
C PHE A 289 6.53 12.89 -20.98
N MET A 290 7.38 11.99 -21.51
CA MET A 290 7.39 10.59 -21.09
C MET A 290 7.87 10.41 -19.64
N LEU A 291 8.80 11.24 -19.15
CA LEU A 291 9.31 11.09 -17.79
C LEU A 291 8.22 11.24 -16.70
N PRO A 292 7.45 12.36 -16.62
CA PRO A 292 6.35 12.46 -15.67
C PRO A 292 5.24 11.44 -15.96
N MET A 293 4.93 11.17 -17.23
CA MET A 293 3.93 10.16 -17.59
C MET A 293 4.28 8.79 -17.01
N LEU A 294 5.52 8.32 -17.18
CA LEU A 294 5.97 7.02 -16.70
C LEU A 294 5.96 6.94 -15.17
N ALA A 295 6.30 8.01 -14.46
CA ALA A 295 6.18 8.06 -12.99
C ALA A 295 4.72 7.91 -12.54
N LEU A 296 3.80 8.61 -13.20
CA LEU A 296 2.37 8.56 -12.88
C LEU A 296 1.77 7.18 -13.21
N VAL A 297 2.01 6.70 -14.42
CA VAL A 297 1.51 5.41 -14.92
C VAL A 297 2.04 4.25 -14.09
N SER A 298 3.30 4.29 -13.64
CA SER A 298 3.85 3.21 -12.81
C SER A 298 3.02 3.01 -11.52
N PHE A 299 2.68 4.10 -10.81
CA PHE A 299 1.87 4.01 -9.60
C PHE A 299 0.39 3.68 -9.89
N ILE A 300 -0.18 4.24 -10.96
CA ILE A 300 -1.54 3.87 -11.42
C ILE A 300 -1.62 2.36 -11.68
N LEU A 301 -0.60 1.79 -12.32
CA LEU A 301 -0.52 0.36 -12.60
C LEU A 301 -0.34 -0.48 -11.34
N VAL A 302 0.33 0.03 -10.30
CA VAL A 302 0.37 -0.63 -8.99
C VAL A 302 -1.03 -0.73 -8.40
N ILE A 303 -1.81 0.36 -8.41
CA ILE A 303 -3.18 0.35 -7.92
C ILE A 303 -4.08 -0.54 -8.80
N PHE A 304 -3.85 -0.56 -10.11
CA PHE A 304 -4.52 -1.49 -11.02
C PHE A 304 -4.18 -2.95 -10.69
N SER A 305 -2.93 -3.28 -10.38
CA SER A 305 -2.53 -4.62 -9.93
C SER A 305 -3.24 -5.00 -8.62
N THR A 306 -3.38 -4.06 -7.68
CA THR A 306 -4.19 -4.28 -6.47
C THR A 306 -5.66 -4.51 -6.79
N PHE A 307 -6.21 -3.78 -7.75
CA PHE A 307 -7.57 -3.99 -8.21
C PHE A 307 -7.75 -5.37 -8.82
N VAL A 308 -6.86 -5.82 -9.70
CA VAL A 308 -6.89 -7.17 -10.29
C VAL A 308 -6.82 -8.25 -9.20
N THR A 309 -5.93 -8.08 -8.22
CA THR A 309 -5.70 -9.08 -7.15
C THR A 309 -6.80 -9.13 -6.10
N ARG A 310 -7.44 -7.99 -5.78
CA ARG A 310 -8.32 -7.85 -4.60
C ARG A 310 -9.77 -7.47 -4.90
N SER A 311 -10.12 -7.19 -6.15
CA SER A 311 -11.52 -6.85 -6.51
C SER A 311 -12.43 -8.06 -6.65
N GLY A 312 -11.89 -9.26 -6.85
CA GLY A 312 -12.71 -10.44 -7.13
C GLY A 312 -13.31 -10.51 -8.54
N LEU A 313 -13.02 -9.53 -9.41
CA LEU A 313 -13.50 -9.53 -10.81
C LEU A 313 -12.74 -10.51 -11.71
N TRP A 314 -11.52 -10.87 -11.34
CA TRP A 314 -10.65 -11.73 -12.12
C TRP A 314 -10.47 -13.05 -11.41
N VAL A 315 -10.59 -14.16 -12.16
CA VAL A 315 -10.23 -15.48 -11.68
C VAL A 315 -8.70 -15.60 -11.68
N SER A 316 -8.11 -15.82 -10.52
CA SER A 316 -6.69 -16.04 -10.33
C SER A 316 -6.47 -17.00 -9.17
N VAL A 317 -5.37 -17.74 -9.19
CA VAL A 317 -4.94 -18.54 -8.02
C VAL A 317 -4.62 -17.66 -6.79
N HIS A 318 -4.55 -16.35 -7.00
CA HIS A 318 -4.30 -15.34 -5.98
C HIS A 318 -5.57 -14.56 -5.56
N SER A 319 -6.71 -14.75 -6.24
CA SER A 319 -7.99 -14.09 -5.93
C SER A 319 -9.03 -15.12 -5.48
N TRP A 320 -9.65 -14.89 -4.32
CA TRP A 320 -10.52 -15.89 -3.66
C TRP A 320 -11.90 -15.34 -3.26
N GLN A 321 -12.39 -14.27 -3.90
CA GLN A 321 -13.62 -13.57 -3.48
C GLN A 321 -14.42 -13.01 -4.66
N ASP A 322 -15.73 -12.78 -4.43
CA ASP A 322 -16.63 -12.03 -5.32
C ASP A 322 -16.39 -10.50 -5.22
N PHE A 323 -17.01 -9.71 -6.10
CA PHE A 323 -16.86 -8.25 -6.08
C PHE A 323 -17.37 -7.62 -4.77
N THR A 324 -16.46 -6.99 -4.03
CA THR A 324 -16.74 -6.42 -2.72
C THR A 324 -16.79 -4.89 -2.71
N ALA A 325 -17.28 -4.32 -1.60
CA ALA A 325 -17.23 -2.88 -1.35
C ALA A 325 -15.80 -2.32 -1.41
N GLU A 326 -14.78 -3.11 -1.04
CA GLU A 326 -13.38 -2.69 -1.15
C GLU A 326 -12.92 -2.61 -2.60
N GLY A 327 -13.32 -3.58 -3.43
CA GLY A 327 -13.11 -3.54 -4.87
C GLY A 327 -13.62 -2.23 -5.48
N MET A 328 -14.81 -1.77 -5.04
CA MET A 328 -15.37 -0.48 -5.46
C MET A 328 -14.54 0.71 -4.97
N VAL A 329 -14.08 0.73 -3.72
CA VAL A 329 -13.21 1.80 -3.20
C VAL A 329 -11.90 1.89 -3.98
N ILE A 330 -11.26 0.74 -4.28
CA ILE A 330 -10.04 0.68 -5.08
C ILE A 330 -10.30 1.17 -6.51
N ALA A 331 -11.42 0.78 -7.12
CA ALA A 331 -11.80 1.25 -8.46
C ALA A 331 -12.00 2.76 -8.52
N LEU A 332 -12.74 3.33 -7.57
CA LEU A 332 -12.94 4.78 -7.48
C LEU A 332 -11.61 5.51 -7.27
N PHE A 333 -10.76 4.99 -6.38
CA PHE A 333 -9.43 5.55 -6.17
C PHE A 333 -8.59 5.53 -7.46
N LEU A 334 -8.59 4.40 -8.18
CA LEU A 334 -7.90 4.24 -9.47
C LEU A 334 -8.40 5.26 -10.51
N ILE A 335 -9.71 5.44 -10.64
CA ILE A 335 -10.31 6.40 -11.57
C ILE A 335 -9.89 7.83 -11.22
N ILE A 336 -9.93 8.18 -9.93
CA ILE A 336 -9.55 9.53 -9.46
C ILE A 336 -8.07 9.82 -9.75
N ILE A 337 -7.15 8.90 -9.41
CA ILE A 337 -5.72 9.12 -9.65
C ILE A 337 -5.38 9.10 -11.14
N ALA A 338 -6.00 8.24 -11.94
CA ALA A 338 -5.76 8.16 -13.38
C ALA A 338 -6.33 9.39 -14.11
N GLY A 339 -7.55 9.80 -13.77
CA GLY A 339 -8.21 10.98 -14.33
C GLY A 339 -7.45 12.26 -14.00
N SER A 340 -7.14 12.50 -12.72
CA SER A 340 -6.37 13.68 -12.30
C SER A 340 -4.97 13.73 -12.93
N SER A 341 -4.26 12.59 -12.99
CA SER A 341 -2.95 12.49 -13.65
C SER A 341 -3.02 12.82 -15.14
N THR A 342 -4.04 12.32 -15.83
CA THR A 342 -4.25 12.57 -17.27
C THR A 342 -4.54 14.05 -17.52
N ILE A 343 -5.44 14.65 -16.73
CA ILE A 343 -5.76 16.08 -16.83
C ILE A 343 -4.51 16.94 -16.63
N LEU A 344 -3.68 16.63 -15.63
CA LEU A 344 -2.44 17.37 -15.38
C LEU A 344 -1.42 17.25 -16.50
N LEU A 345 -1.26 16.05 -17.09
CA LEU A 345 -0.38 15.83 -18.23
C LEU A 345 -0.87 16.59 -19.47
N VAL A 346 -2.17 16.49 -19.78
CA VAL A 346 -2.79 17.19 -20.92
C VAL A 346 -2.61 18.70 -20.78
N ARG A 347 -2.93 19.26 -19.61
CA ARG A 347 -2.77 20.69 -19.33
C ARG A 347 -1.32 21.18 -19.38
N LYS A 348 -0.32 20.33 -19.13
CA LYS A 348 1.07 20.78 -19.21
C LYS A 348 1.62 20.77 -20.63
N TYR A 349 1.23 19.80 -21.45
CA TYR A 349 1.88 19.55 -22.74
C TYR A 349 1.01 19.81 -23.96
N PHE A 350 -0.31 19.94 -23.79
CA PHE A 350 -1.27 20.02 -24.90
C PHE A 350 -2.28 21.16 -24.80
N SER A 351 -2.43 21.84 -23.65
CA SER A 351 -3.17 23.11 -23.65
C SER A 351 -2.26 24.22 -24.16
N GLU A 352 -2.70 24.89 -25.22
CA GLU A 352 -2.15 26.18 -25.61
C GLU A 352 -2.50 27.18 -24.49
N ASP A 353 -1.48 27.72 -23.82
CA ASP A 353 -1.63 28.77 -22.79
C ASP A 353 -2.16 30.07 -23.43
#